data_AF-A0A956CQN6-F1
#
_entry.id   AF-A0A956CQN6-F1
#
_cell.length_a   1.000
_cell.length_b   1.000
_cell.length_c   1.000
_cell.angle_alpha   90.00
_cell.angle_beta   90.00
_cell.angle_gamma   90.00
#
_symmetry.space_group_name_H-M   'P 1'
#
loop_
_entity.id
_entity.type
_entity.pdbx_description
1 polymer ?
#
loop_
_entity_poly.entity_id
_entity_poly.type
_entity_poly.pdbx_seq_one_letter_code
_entity_poly.pdbx_strand_id
1 'polypeptide(L)'
;MKRAWRAIERTKPVWWVALFLVLGGPTPGSVGSCSDDVSVSDPEQFCLDSQALYCLRDHEAERIDDDAYDDCLAAVTDMCEGFVWNPAVCNPAPNTDRTRACIAALRSKERLSTPNESIIECTPDVLCGGN
;
A
#
# COMPACT_ATOMS: atom_id res chain seq x y z
N MET A 1 4.12 30.40 57.32
CA MET A 1 4.83 31.65 56.95
C MET A 1 5.58 31.43 55.64
N LYS A 2 5.16 32.19 54.62
CA LYS A 2 5.82 32.58 53.35
C LYS A 2 6.64 31.53 52.56
N ARG A 3 5.93 30.82 51.67
CA ARG A 3 6.49 30.19 50.46
C ARG A 3 7.01 31.29 49.53
N ALA A 4 8.31 31.31 49.25
CA ALA A 4 8.90 32.25 48.30
C ALA A 4 8.55 31.81 46.87
N TRP A 5 8.02 32.76 46.11
CA TRP A 5 7.52 32.61 44.75
C TRP A 5 8.63 32.76 43.71
N ARG A 6 8.40 32.05 42.61
CA ARG A 6 9.10 31.99 41.31
C ARG A 6 9.87 33.24 40.86
N ALA A 7 11.02 32.99 40.24
CA ALA A 7 11.47 33.72 39.06
C ALA A 7 12.21 32.73 38.13
N ILE A 8 11.48 32.16 37.16
CA ILE A 8 12.10 31.52 35.99
C ILE A 8 11.84 32.49 34.84
N GLU A 9 12.92 33.05 34.34
CA GLU A 9 12.96 34.13 33.37
C GLU A 9 12.40 33.66 32.02
N ARG A 10 11.39 34.39 31.53
CA ARG A 10 10.90 34.31 30.15
C ARG A 10 11.99 34.84 29.21
N THR A 11 12.60 33.95 28.42
CA THR A 11 13.40 34.37 27.25
C THR A 11 12.90 33.66 25.98
N LYS A 12 12.10 34.44 25.25
CA LYS A 12 11.83 34.53 23.79
C LYS A 12 11.57 33.24 22.97
N PRO A 13 10.39 33.15 22.30
CA PRO A 13 10.08 32.07 21.36
C PRO A 13 10.90 32.22 20.08
N VAL A 14 11.74 31.23 19.78
CA VAL A 14 12.34 31.04 18.45
C VAL A 14 11.28 30.39 17.55
N TRP A 15 10.25 31.15 17.22
CA TRP A 15 9.58 31.02 15.93
C TRP A 15 10.54 31.60 14.89
N TRP A 16 10.65 30.99 13.69
CA TRP A 16 11.14 31.58 12.42
C TRP A 16 12.30 30.92 11.64
N VAL A 17 12.73 29.66 11.85
CA VAL A 17 13.70 29.05 10.89
C VAL A 17 13.47 27.56 10.59
N ALA A 18 12.27 27.19 10.15
CA ALA A 18 12.11 25.90 9.43
C ALA A 18 11.00 25.96 8.36
N LEU A 19 10.84 27.13 7.72
CA LEU A 19 9.95 27.35 6.58
C LEU A 19 10.67 27.13 5.23
N PHE A 20 11.56 26.12 5.14
CA PHE A 20 12.35 25.84 3.93
C PHE A 20 12.63 24.33 3.70
N LEU A 21 11.63 23.48 3.94
CA LEU A 21 11.57 22.12 3.37
C LEU A 21 10.39 21.98 2.40
N VAL A 22 10.12 23.06 1.66
CA VAL A 22 9.32 23.03 0.43
C VAL A 22 10.30 23.33 -0.68
N LEU A 23 10.81 22.28 -1.35
CA LEU A 23 11.26 22.24 -2.74
C LEU A 23 11.93 20.88 -3.02
N GLY A 24 11.21 20.00 -3.71
CA GLY A 24 11.85 19.19 -4.75
C GLY A 24 12.06 17.70 -4.53
N GLY A 25 11.29 17.02 -3.68
CA GLY A 25 11.08 15.57 -3.88
C GLY A 25 9.92 15.37 -4.83
N PRO A 26 9.99 14.48 -5.86
CA PRO A 26 8.79 14.07 -6.57
C PRO A 26 7.82 13.57 -5.51
N THR A 27 6.61 14.13 -5.51
CA THR A 27 5.47 13.65 -4.75
C THR A 27 5.45 12.13 -4.89
N PRO A 28 5.66 11.33 -3.83
CA PRO A 28 5.26 9.94 -3.89
C PRO A 28 3.76 10.01 -4.11
N GLY A 29 3.32 9.59 -5.30
CA GLY A 29 1.91 9.40 -5.56
C GLY A 29 1.33 8.61 -4.40
N SER A 30 0.29 9.17 -3.79
CA SER A 30 -0.54 8.60 -2.75
C SER A 30 -0.13 7.18 -2.32
N VAL A 31 0.74 7.05 -1.32
CA VAL A 31 0.78 5.79 -0.56
C VAL A 31 -0.59 5.66 0.07
N GLY A 32 -1.39 4.77 -0.52
CA GLY A 32 -2.75 4.48 -0.12
C GLY A 32 -2.81 4.29 1.39
N SER A 33 -3.73 5.04 1.99
CA SER A 33 -4.02 5.11 3.41
C SER A 33 -3.86 3.76 4.13
N CYS A 34 -3.19 3.75 5.29
CA CYS A 34 -3.42 2.75 6.34
C CYS A 34 -4.83 2.90 6.94
N SER A 35 -5.86 2.97 6.09
CA SER A 35 -7.26 2.90 6.47
C SER A 35 -7.72 1.47 6.22
N ASP A 36 -8.17 0.81 7.28
CA ASP A 36 -8.84 -0.49 7.34
C ASP A 36 -10.13 -0.62 6.48
N ASP A 37 -10.40 0.33 5.59
CA ASP A 37 -11.54 0.33 4.67
C ASP A 37 -11.02 0.54 3.25
N VAL A 38 -10.29 -0.45 2.74
CA VAL A 38 -10.06 -0.56 1.29
C VAL A 38 -11.41 -0.91 0.68
N SER A 39 -12.09 0.08 0.11
CA SER A 39 -13.16 -0.18 -0.84
C SER A 39 -12.50 -0.81 -2.07
N VAL A 40 -12.34 -2.13 -2.07
CA VAL A 40 -11.90 -2.97 -3.19
C VAL A 40 -12.98 -3.02 -4.28
N SER A 41 -13.56 -1.85 -4.60
CA SER A 41 -14.73 -1.67 -5.43
C SER A 41 -14.40 -1.36 -6.88
N ASP A 42 -13.14 -1.05 -7.15
CA ASP A 42 -12.65 -0.66 -8.46
C ASP A 42 -11.65 -1.71 -8.95
N PRO A 43 -11.87 -2.33 -10.12
CA PRO A 43 -10.98 -3.37 -10.65
C PRO A 43 -9.54 -2.86 -10.82
N GLU A 44 -9.38 -1.63 -11.30
CA GLU A 44 -8.08 -1.00 -11.49
C GLU A 44 -7.43 -0.74 -10.12
N GLN A 45 -8.16 -0.26 -9.13
CA GLN A 45 -7.64 -0.13 -7.76
C GLN A 45 -7.20 -1.48 -7.18
N PHE A 46 -7.98 -2.56 -7.39
CA PHE A 46 -7.56 -3.90 -6.97
C PHE A 46 -6.26 -4.34 -7.65
N CYS A 47 -6.13 -4.07 -8.96
CA CYS A 47 -4.89 -4.34 -9.70
C CYS A 47 -3.73 -3.55 -9.08
N LEU A 48 -3.87 -2.24 -8.90
CA LEU A 48 -2.84 -1.38 -8.31
C LEU A 48 -2.41 -1.88 -6.93
N ASP A 49 -3.37 -2.14 -6.04
CA ASP A 49 -3.09 -2.60 -4.67
C ASP A 49 -2.40 -3.96 -4.65
N SER A 50 -2.88 -4.93 -5.45
CA SER A 50 -2.31 -6.27 -5.48
C SER A 50 -0.92 -6.31 -6.12
N GLN A 51 -0.71 -5.59 -7.22
CA GLN A 51 0.59 -5.54 -7.91
C GLN A 51 1.65 -4.81 -7.08
N ALA A 52 1.30 -3.70 -6.43
CA ALA A 52 2.22 -3.03 -5.52
C ALA A 52 2.62 -3.94 -4.35
N LEU A 53 1.68 -4.73 -3.82
CA LEU A 53 1.98 -5.71 -2.78
C LEU A 53 2.85 -6.87 -3.29
N TYR A 54 2.69 -7.31 -4.54
CA TYR A 54 3.59 -8.31 -5.12
C TYR A 54 5.04 -7.79 -5.18
N CYS A 55 5.25 -6.56 -5.67
CA CYS A 55 6.56 -5.91 -5.67
C CYS A 55 7.15 -5.84 -4.24
N LEU A 56 6.36 -5.35 -3.28
CA LEU A 56 6.80 -5.21 -1.88
C LEU A 56 7.19 -6.56 -1.29
N ARG A 57 6.40 -7.61 -1.54
CA ARG A 57 6.68 -8.95 -1.00
C ARG A 57 7.93 -9.56 -1.59
N ASP A 58 8.17 -9.38 -2.89
CA ASP A 58 9.38 -9.89 -3.53
C ASP A 58 10.62 -9.14 -3.05
N HIS A 59 10.49 -7.84 -2.76
CA HIS A 59 11.54 -7.04 -2.14
C HIS A 59 11.80 -7.46 -0.69
N GLU A 60 10.77 -7.56 0.16
CA GLU A 60 10.90 -8.00 1.55
C GLU A 60 11.41 -9.45 1.67
N ALA A 61 11.18 -10.29 0.65
CA ALA A 61 11.69 -11.65 0.57
C ALA A 61 13.08 -11.75 -0.09
N GLU A 62 13.73 -10.63 -0.40
CA GLU A 62 15.04 -10.54 -1.06
C GLU A 62 15.10 -11.28 -2.41
N ARG A 63 13.96 -11.40 -3.11
CA ARG A 63 13.89 -11.99 -4.47
C ARG A 63 14.26 -10.97 -5.55
N ILE A 64 14.05 -9.70 -5.26
CA ILE A 64 14.43 -8.54 -6.09
C ILE A 64 15.21 -7.56 -5.22
N ASP A 65 16.13 -6.81 -5.83
CA ASP A 65 16.87 -5.73 -5.17
C ASP A 65 16.10 -4.40 -5.22
N ASP A 66 16.69 -3.35 -4.65
CA ASP A 66 16.07 -2.02 -4.56
C ASP A 66 15.77 -1.42 -5.95
N ASP A 67 16.71 -1.56 -6.90
CA ASP A 67 16.55 -1.05 -8.27
C ASP A 67 15.39 -1.78 -8.98
N ALA A 68 15.33 -3.11 -8.85
CA ALA A 68 14.25 -3.91 -9.41
C ALA A 68 12.90 -3.68 -8.71
N TYR A 69 12.89 -3.30 -7.43
CA TYR A 69 11.67 -2.91 -6.72
C TYR A 69 11.09 -1.59 -7.23
N ASP A 70 11.94 -0.58 -7.43
CA ASP A 70 11.54 0.71 -8.00
C ASP A 70 11.00 0.54 -9.43
N ASP A 71 11.68 -0.28 -10.25
CA ASP A 71 11.22 -0.64 -11.59
C ASP A 71 9.87 -1.39 -11.55
N CYS A 72 9.70 -2.31 -10.59
CA CYS A 72 8.45 -3.03 -10.39
C CYS A 72 7.29 -2.08 -10.08
N LEU A 73 7.47 -1.17 -9.11
CA LEU A 73 6.45 -0.19 -8.75
C LEU A 73 6.13 0.79 -9.88
N ALA A 74 7.14 1.23 -10.63
CA ALA A 74 6.94 2.11 -11.78
C ALA A 74 6.05 1.45 -12.84
N ALA A 75 6.22 0.15 -13.08
CA ALA A 75 5.42 -0.59 -14.06
C ALA A 75 3.97 -0.86 -13.60
N VAL A 76 3.66 -0.81 -12.30
CA VAL A 76 2.31 -1.12 -11.78
C VAL A 76 1.23 -0.22 -12.38
N THR A 77 1.52 1.09 -12.51
CA THR A 77 0.52 2.04 -13.02
C THR A 77 0.16 1.73 -14.46
N ASP A 78 1.16 1.56 -15.32
CA ASP A 78 0.97 1.26 -16.74
C ASP A 78 0.33 -0.13 -16.96
N MET A 79 0.63 -1.09 -16.07
CA MET A 79 0.07 -2.45 -16.14
C MET A 79 -1.42 -2.48 -15.78
N CYS A 80 -1.85 -1.63 -14.85
CA CYS A 80 -3.21 -1.63 -14.31
C CYS A 80 -4.12 -0.62 -14.99
N GLU A 81 -3.60 0.30 -15.81
CA GLU A 81 -4.40 1.29 -16.54
C GLU A 81 -5.48 0.59 -17.38
N GLY A 82 -6.75 0.92 -17.11
CA GLY A 82 -7.88 0.33 -17.83
C GLY A 82 -8.15 -1.14 -17.51
N PHE A 83 -7.58 -1.66 -16.42
CA PHE A 83 -7.85 -3.03 -15.97
C PHE A 83 -9.34 -3.22 -15.70
N VAL A 84 -9.90 -4.28 -16.27
CA VAL A 84 -11.29 -4.66 -16.08
C VAL A 84 -11.39 -6.16 -15.86
N TRP A 85 -12.30 -6.56 -14.96
CA TRP A 85 -12.70 -7.94 -14.84
C TRP A 85 -13.38 -8.39 -16.13
N ASN A 86 -12.99 -9.54 -16.69
CA ASN A 86 -13.67 -10.10 -17.85
C ASN A 86 -15.03 -10.68 -17.43
N PRO A 87 -16.16 -10.03 -17.74
CA PRO A 87 -17.45 -10.42 -17.17
C PRO A 87 -17.94 -11.80 -17.64
N ALA A 88 -17.41 -12.32 -18.74
CA ALA A 88 -17.77 -13.64 -19.25
C ALA A 88 -17.03 -14.79 -18.56
N VAL A 89 -15.92 -14.51 -17.87
CA VAL A 89 -15.02 -15.52 -17.27
C VAL A 89 -14.90 -15.34 -15.77
N CYS A 90 -14.80 -14.09 -15.33
CA CYS A 90 -14.50 -13.73 -13.97
C CYS A 90 -15.07 -12.34 -13.69
N ASN A 91 -16.15 -12.28 -12.92
CA ASN A 91 -16.70 -11.02 -12.43
C ASN A 91 -16.87 -11.11 -10.91
N PRO A 92 -15.77 -11.08 -10.15
CA PRO A 92 -15.90 -10.93 -8.72
C PRO A 92 -16.60 -9.58 -8.52
N ALA A 93 -17.79 -9.60 -7.93
CA ALA A 93 -18.46 -8.36 -7.62
C ALA A 93 -17.46 -7.47 -6.84
N PRO A 94 -17.31 -6.19 -7.21
CA PRO A 94 -16.45 -5.28 -6.47
C PRO A 94 -16.83 -5.32 -4.98
N ASN A 95 -15.83 -5.40 -4.08
CA ASN A 95 -15.98 -5.63 -2.63
C ASN A 95 -16.44 -7.03 -2.19
N THR A 96 -16.13 -8.09 -2.93
CA THR A 96 -16.31 -9.44 -2.37
C THR A 96 -15.30 -9.72 -1.25
N ASP A 97 -15.70 -10.56 -0.30
CA ASP A 97 -14.80 -11.08 0.74
C ASP A 97 -13.52 -11.70 0.17
N ARG A 98 -13.55 -12.14 -1.09
CA ARG A 98 -12.46 -12.80 -1.78
C ARG A 98 -11.35 -11.84 -2.21
N THR A 99 -11.68 -10.69 -2.79
CA THR A 99 -10.67 -9.70 -3.16
C THR A 99 -10.00 -9.12 -1.90
N ARG A 100 -10.77 -8.90 -0.82
CA ARG A 100 -10.22 -8.53 0.49
C ARG A 100 -9.33 -9.62 1.07
N ALA A 101 -9.72 -10.90 0.96
CA ALA A 101 -8.91 -12.02 1.42
C ALA A 101 -7.57 -12.11 0.66
N CYS A 102 -7.57 -11.87 -0.65
CA CYS A 102 -6.33 -11.79 -1.43
C CYS A 102 -5.42 -10.66 -0.91
N ILE A 103 -5.93 -9.44 -0.81
CA ILE A 103 -5.14 -8.29 -0.29
C ILE A 103 -4.62 -8.56 1.13
N ALA A 104 -5.44 -9.16 1.99
CA ALA A 104 -5.04 -9.54 3.34
C ALA A 104 -3.94 -10.62 3.33
N ALA A 105 -4.03 -11.62 2.45
CA ALA A 105 -3.03 -12.66 2.30
C ALA A 105 -1.70 -12.08 1.79
N LEU A 106 -1.75 -11.13 0.86
CA LEU A 106 -0.56 -10.44 0.35
C LEU A 106 0.13 -9.61 1.44
N ARG A 107 -0.63 -8.90 2.26
CA ARG A 107 -0.11 -8.11 3.40
C ARG A 107 0.47 -8.96 4.54
N SER A 108 0.22 -10.28 4.54
CA SER A 108 0.66 -11.15 5.62
C SER A 108 2.17 -11.37 5.60
N LYS A 109 2.83 -10.90 6.67
CA LYS A 109 4.27 -11.11 6.91
C LYS A 109 4.63 -12.58 7.10
N GLU A 110 3.70 -13.38 7.62
CA GLU A 110 3.90 -14.82 7.82
C GLU A 110 4.07 -15.57 6.50
N ARG A 111 3.65 -14.98 5.39
CA ARG A 111 3.67 -15.58 4.06
C ARG A 111 4.72 -14.96 3.14
N LEU A 112 5.66 -14.16 3.64
CA LEU A 112 6.70 -13.54 2.79
C LEU A 112 7.53 -14.56 2.01
N SER A 113 7.84 -15.69 2.63
CA SER A 113 8.57 -16.79 1.98
C SER A 113 7.73 -17.55 0.95
N THR A 114 6.40 -17.45 0.99
CA THR A 114 5.51 -18.04 -0.03
C THR A 114 5.64 -17.26 -1.34
N PRO A 115 5.95 -17.92 -2.47
CA PRO A 115 5.93 -17.30 -3.78
C PRO A 115 4.56 -16.69 -4.10
N ASN A 116 4.54 -15.59 -4.83
CA ASN A 116 3.34 -14.82 -5.12
C ASN A 116 2.28 -15.66 -5.88
N GLU A 117 2.72 -16.51 -6.80
CA GLU A 117 1.90 -17.46 -7.55
C GLU A 117 1.29 -18.57 -6.69
N SER A 118 1.80 -18.78 -5.48
CA SER A 118 1.33 -19.80 -4.53
C SER A 118 0.32 -19.24 -3.51
N ILE A 119 -0.05 -17.96 -3.61
CA ILE A 119 -1.06 -17.35 -2.75
C ILE A 119 -2.44 -17.72 -3.28
N ILE A 120 -2.99 -18.81 -2.73
CA ILE A 120 -4.27 -19.40 -3.17
C ILE A 120 -5.40 -18.38 -3.21
N GLU A 121 -5.45 -17.43 -2.28
CA GLU A 121 -6.49 -16.41 -2.16
C GLU A 121 -6.52 -15.44 -3.36
N CYS A 122 -5.40 -15.29 -4.04
CA CYS A 122 -5.24 -14.43 -5.20
C CYS A 122 -5.30 -15.20 -6.53
N THR A 123 -5.52 -16.51 -6.49
CA THR A 123 -5.67 -17.30 -7.72
C THR A 123 -6.97 -16.93 -8.43
N PRO A 124 -6.99 -17.00 -9.78
CA PRO A 124 -8.22 -16.77 -10.54
C PRO A 124 -9.37 -17.66 -10.06
N ASP A 125 -9.11 -18.93 -9.75
CA ASP A 125 -10.14 -19.84 -9.26
C ASP A 125 -10.79 -19.33 -7.97
N VAL A 126 -10.00 -18.90 -6.98
CA VAL A 126 -10.55 -18.40 -5.71
C VAL A 126 -11.22 -17.05 -5.89
N LEU A 127 -10.61 -16.11 -6.62
CA LEU A 127 -11.19 -14.77 -6.85
C LEU A 127 -12.52 -14.87 -7.61
N CYS A 128 -12.55 -15.66 -8.68
CA CYS A 128 -13.72 -15.80 -9.55
C CYS A 128 -14.77 -16.77 -8.96
N GLY A 129 -14.43 -17.52 -7.90
CA GLY A 129 -15.36 -18.41 -7.20
C GLY A 129 -15.56 -19.74 -7.90
N GLY A 130 -14.43 -20.41 -8.16
CA GLY A 130 -14.26 -21.65 -8.90
C GLY A 130 -15.50 -22.54 -8.91
N ASN A 131 -15.88 -22.97 -10.11
CA ASN A 131 -16.99 -23.90 -10.31
C ASN A 131 -16.88 -25.14 -9.41
#